data_AF-A0A6J4MJS8-F1
#
_entry.id   AF-A0A6J4MJS8-F1
#
_cell.length_a   1.000
_cell.length_b   1.000
_cell.length_c   1.000
_cell.angle_alpha   90.00
_cell.angle_beta   90.00
_cell.angle_gamma   90.00
#
_symmetry.space_group_name_H-M   'P 1'
#
loop_
_entity.id
_entity.type
_entity.pdbx_description
1 polymer ?
#
loop_
_entity_poly.entity_id
_entity_poly.type
_entity_poly.pdbx_seq_one_letter_code
_entity_poly.pdbx_strand_id
1 'polypeptide(L)'
;MWHAVDHNTGEVLAYVLADHQDAAFLELKTLLEPFGITQFYTDGWGAYERHLEPVFHTVGKANTQTIERKHLTLRTRIKRLARKTICFSKSAWLHDVVIGLFINRYEFGLPI
;
A
#
# COMPACT_ATOMS: atom_id res chain seq x y z
N MET A 1 -5.50 0.49 -3.43
CA MET A 1 -4.03 0.52 -3.22
C MET A 1 -3.73 -0.18 -1.92
N TRP A 2 -2.89 -1.19 -2.04
CA TRP A 2 -2.43 -2.08 -0.99
C TRP A 2 -0.93 -1.86 -0.85
N HIS A 3 -0.45 -1.51 0.34
CA HIS A 3 0.95 -1.17 0.60
C HIS A 3 1.47 -2.04 1.74
N ALA A 4 2.71 -2.50 1.60
CA ALA A 4 3.47 -3.11 2.68
C ALA A 4 4.68 -2.24 2.98
N VAL A 5 4.85 -1.90 4.26
CA VAL A 5 5.93 -1.05 4.74
C VAL A 5 6.68 -1.79 5.82
N ASP A 6 8.00 -1.84 5.71
CA ASP A 6 8.85 -2.38 6.76
C ASP A 6 8.72 -1.53 8.02
N HIS A 7 8.48 -2.18 9.16
CA HIS A 7 8.14 -1.49 10.40
C HIS A 7 9.33 -0.70 10.96
N ASN A 8 10.56 -1.18 10.74
CA ASN A 8 11.75 -0.63 11.38
C ASN A 8 12.34 0.53 10.55
N THR A 9 12.38 0.36 9.24
CA THR A 9 12.99 1.31 8.29
C THR A 9 11.97 2.30 7.74
N GLY A 10 10.69 1.93 7.69
CA GLY A 10 9.66 2.69 7.01
C GLY A 10 9.77 2.63 5.48
N GLU A 11 10.56 1.72 4.91
CA GLU A 11 10.66 1.50 3.48
C GLU A 11 9.44 0.75 2.94
N VAL A 12 9.00 1.09 1.73
CA VAL A 12 7.94 0.31 1.06
C VAL A 12 8.57 -0.95 0.50
N LEU A 13 8.01 -2.11 0.84
CA LEU A 13 8.48 -3.41 0.35
C LEU A 13 7.76 -3.79 -0.94
N ALA A 14 6.44 -3.61 -0.97
CA ALA A 14 5.61 -3.95 -2.11
C ALA A 14 4.35 -3.09 -2.14
N TYR A 15 3.74 -2.97 -3.33
CA TYR A 15 2.43 -2.38 -3.49
C TYR A 15 1.62 -3.10 -4.58
N VAL A 16 0.29 -3.07 -4.44
CA VAL A 16 -0.67 -3.55 -5.44
C VAL A 16 -1.76 -2.50 -5.64
N LEU A 17 -2.07 -2.20 -6.91
CA LEU A 17 -3.18 -1.32 -7.29
C LEU A 17 -4.39 -2.16 -7.67
N ALA A 18 -5.12 -2.57 -6.64
CA ALA A 18 -6.37 -3.31 -6.81
C ALA A 18 -7.44 -2.81 -5.85
N ASP A 19 -8.66 -3.24 -6.13
CA ASP A 19 -9.84 -3.03 -5.29
C ASP A 19 -9.68 -3.66 -3.91
N HIS A 20 -10.55 -3.29 -2.98
CA HIS A 20 -10.53 -3.78 -1.60
C HIS A 20 -11.16 -5.17 -1.49
N GLN A 21 -10.50 -6.15 -2.10
CA GLN A 21 -10.90 -7.56 -2.20
C GLN A 21 -9.79 -8.46 -1.67
N ASP A 22 -10.15 -9.64 -1.18
CA ASP A 22 -9.20 -10.64 -0.66
C ASP A 22 -8.11 -10.99 -1.68
N ALA A 23 -8.45 -11.03 -2.97
CA ALA A 23 -7.52 -11.27 -4.06
C ALA A 23 -6.34 -10.27 -4.09
N ALA A 24 -6.61 -9.00 -3.79
CA ALA A 24 -5.57 -7.97 -3.77
C ALA A 24 -4.59 -8.16 -2.60
N PHE A 25 -5.10 -8.61 -1.44
CA PHE A 25 -4.24 -8.96 -0.31
C PHE A 25 -3.40 -10.20 -0.61
N LEU A 26 -3.97 -11.22 -1.25
CA LEU A 26 -3.24 -12.43 -1.65
C LEU A 26 -2.11 -12.10 -2.63
N GLU A 27 -2.36 -11.26 -3.63
CA GLU A 27 -1.33 -10.77 -4.55
C GLU A 27 -0.21 -10.04 -3.80
N LEU A 28 -0.57 -9.13 -2.89
CA LEU A 28 0.41 -8.44 -2.05
C LEU A 28 1.21 -9.44 -1.20
N LYS A 29 0.55 -10.45 -0.62
CA LYS A 29 1.19 -11.48 0.20
C LYS A 29 2.23 -12.27 -0.61
N THR A 30 1.92 -12.65 -1.84
CA THR A 30 2.87 -13.32 -2.75
C THR A 30 4.09 -12.46 -3.03
N LEU A 31 3.93 -11.15 -3.22
CA LEU A 31 5.06 -10.22 -3.38
C LEU A 31 5.93 -10.13 -2.12
N LEU A 32 5.36 -10.41 -0.95
CA LEU A 32 6.06 -10.34 0.34
C LEU A 32 6.77 -11.64 0.74
N GLU A 33 6.44 -12.78 0.11
CA GLU A 33 7.06 -14.08 0.42
C GLU A 33 8.60 -14.06 0.41
N PRO A 34 9.27 -13.42 -0.57
CA PRO A 34 10.74 -13.39 -0.62
C PRO A 34 11.40 -12.64 0.55
N PHE A 35 10.64 -11.77 1.24
CA PHE A 35 11.16 -10.97 2.35
C PHE A 35 11.17 -11.73 3.68
N GLY A 36 10.56 -12.93 3.75
CA GLY A 36 10.57 -13.75 4.95
C GLY A 36 9.90 -13.09 6.16
N ILE A 37 8.81 -12.33 5.92
CA ILE A 37 8.13 -11.55 6.96
C ILE A 37 7.54 -12.47 8.03
N THR A 38 7.91 -12.21 9.28
CA THR A 38 7.46 -13.00 10.44
C THR A 38 6.37 -12.31 11.26
N GLN A 39 6.13 -11.02 11.07
CA GLN A 39 5.11 -10.28 11.83
C GLN A 39 4.39 -9.25 10.95
N PHE A 40 3.05 -9.24 11.03
CA PHE A 40 2.18 -8.32 10.31
C PHE A 40 1.42 -7.42 11.30
N TYR A 41 1.40 -6.12 11.01
CA TYR A 41 0.63 -5.12 11.75
C TYR A 41 -0.45 -4.53 10.85
N THR A 42 -1.72 -4.63 11.26
CA THR A 42 -2.85 -4.19 10.42
C THR A 42 -3.97 -3.55 11.24
N ASP A 43 -4.92 -2.90 10.56
CA ASP A 43 -6.08 -2.23 11.14
C ASP A 43 -7.28 -3.16 11.44
N GLY A 44 -7.14 -4.47 11.23
CA GLY A 44 -8.17 -5.46 11.56
C GLY A 44 -9.21 -5.67 10.47
N TRP A 45 -8.91 -5.32 9.20
CA TRP A 45 -9.78 -5.72 8.10
C TRP A 45 -9.85 -7.24 7.94
N GLY A 46 -11.05 -7.77 7.67
CA GLY A 46 -11.33 -9.21 7.75
C GLY A 46 -10.53 -10.10 6.80
N ALA A 47 -9.97 -9.59 5.69
CA ALA A 47 -9.12 -10.43 4.83
C ALA A 47 -7.78 -10.75 5.50
N TYR A 48 -7.26 -9.86 6.35
CA TYR A 48 -6.06 -10.14 7.13
C TYR A 48 -6.31 -11.30 8.08
N GLU A 49 -7.42 -11.28 8.82
CA GLU A 49 -7.80 -12.35 9.74
C GLU A 49 -8.05 -13.69 9.03
N ARG A 50 -8.56 -13.67 7.79
CA ARG A 50 -8.77 -14.88 6.98
C ARG A 50 -7.50 -15.51 6.43
N HIS A 51 -6.44 -14.72 6.25
CA HIS A 51 -5.27 -15.14 5.46
C HIS A 51 -3.93 -15.02 6.21
N LEU A 52 -3.92 -14.45 7.41
CA LEU A 52 -2.77 -14.40 8.31
C LEU A 52 -3.03 -15.29 9.53
N GLU A 53 -2.02 -16.02 9.94
CA GLU A 53 -2.11 -16.79 11.19
C GLU A 53 -2.09 -15.82 12.38
N PRO A 54 -2.93 -16.02 13.41
CA PRO A 54 -3.00 -15.12 14.58
C PRO A 54 -1.66 -14.94 15.31
N VAL A 55 -0.78 -15.94 15.24
CA VAL A 55 0.56 -15.91 15.87
C VAL A 55 1.46 -14.84 15.24
N PHE A 56 1.31 -14.60 13.93
CA PHE A 56 2.13 -13.65 13.17
C PHE A 56 1.39 -12.34 12.90
N HIS A 57 0.24 -12.12 13.53
CA HIS A 57 -0.66 -11.01 13.22
C HIS A 57 -1.01 -10.22 14.47
N THR A 58 -0.69 -8.93 14.45
CA THR A 58 -1.09 -7.99 15.49
C THR A 58 -2.01 -6.95 14.91
N VAL A 59 -3.24 -6.93 15.41
CA VAL A 59 -4.25 -5.94 15.04
C VAL A 59 -4.15 -4.73 15.98
N GLY A 60 -4.07 -3.54 15.41
CA GLY A 60 -4.11 -2.31 16.19
C GLY A 60 -3.59 -1.10 15.43
N LYS A 61 -3.98 0.08 15.92
CA LYS A 61 -3.59 1.38 15.33
C LYS A 61 -2.19 1.84 15.75
N ALA A 62 -1.61 1.22 16.77
CA ALA A 62 -0.35 1.66 17.36
C ALA A 62 0.85 1.53 16.40
N ASN A 63 0.75 0.66 15.39
CA ASN A 63 1.85 0.34 14.46
C ASN A 63 1.53 0.71 12.99
N THR A 64 0.42 1.43 12.74
CA THR A 64 -0.05 1.76 11.38
C THR A 64 0.19 3.23 10.98
N GLN A 65 0.76 4.06 11.85
CA GLN A 65 0.87 5.51 11.58
C GLN A 65 1.80 5.81 10.40
N THR A 66 2.87 5.02 10.22
CA THR A 66 3.83 5.20 9.12
C THR A 66 3.16 5.02 7.76
N ILE A 67 2.38 3.95 7.59
CA ILE A 67 1.67 3.68 6.34
C ILE A 67 0.54 4.70 6.10
N GLU A 68 -0.15 5.12 7.16
CA GLU A 68 -1.15 6.20 7.09
C GLU A 68 -0.51 7.52 6.62
N ARG A 69 0.67 7.87 7.15
CA ARG A 69 1.42 9.06 6.73
C ARG A 69 1.86 8.99 5.27
N LYS A 70 2.31 7.82 4.79
CA LYS A 70 2.66 7.63 3.36
C LYS A 70 1.44 7.80 2.46
N HIS A 71 0.30 7.21 2.81
CA HIS A 71 -0.95 7.41 2.06
C HIS A 71 -1.37 8.88 2.02
N LEU A 72 -1.20 9.62 3.13
CA LEU A 72 -1.45 11.06 3.16
C LEU A 72 -0.53 11.80 2.19
N THR A 73 0.78 11.57 2.25
CA THR A 73 1.76 12.18 1.33
C THR A 73 1.40 11.93 -0.14
N LEU A 74 1.04 10.69 -0.48
CA LEU A 74 0.64 10.33 -1.84
C LEU A 74 -0.59 11.11 -2.31
N ARG A 75 -1.65 11.18 -1.49
CA ARG A 75 -2.87 11.94 -1.80
C ARG A 75 -2.61 13.44 -1.93
N THR A 76 -1.73 14.00 -1.11
CA THR A 76 -1.38 15.43 -1.15
C THR A 76 -0.54 15.78 -2.38
N ARG A 77 0.40 14.91 -2.77
CA ARG A 77 1.31 15.19 -3.90
C ARG A 77 0.69 14.89 -5.26
N ILE A 78 -0.19 13.89 -5.34
CA ILE A 78 -0.86 13.52 -6.59
C ILE A 78 -2.24 14.17 -6.66
N LYS A 79 -2.29 15.45 -7.06
CA LYS A 79 -3.54 16.22 -7.18
C LYS A 79 -4.58 15.56 -8.10
N ARG A 80 -4.14 14.72 -9.05
CA ARG A 80 -5.03 13.98 -9.97
C ARG A 80 -5.95 13.00 -9.25
N LEU A 81 -5.62 12.55 -8.04
CA LEU A 81 -6.48 11.69 -7.23
C LEU A 81 -7.63 12.46 -6.57
N ALA A 82 -7.56 13.79 -6.52
CA ALA A 82 -8.60 14.63 -5.94
C ALA A 82 -9.72 14.94 -6.96
N ARG A 83 -10.90 14.32 -6.74
CA ARG A 83 -12.07 14.34 -7.65
C ARG A 83 -12.59 15.73 -8.05
N LYS A 84 -12.42 16.75 -7.20
CA LYS A 84 -12.97 18.11 -7.41
C LYS A 84 -11.93 19.10 -7.95
N THR A 85 -10.97 18.63 -8.75
CA THR A 85 -9.91 19.48 -9.31
C THR A 85 -9.82 19.34 -10.83
N ILE A 86 -9.35 20.38 -11.52
CA ILE A 86 -9.12 20.36 -12.98
C ILE A 86 -8.09 19.30 -13.42
N CYS A 87 -7.27 18.82 -12.49
CA CYS A 87 -6.26 17.80 -12.75
C CYS A 87 -6.82 16.37 -12.71
N PHE A 88 -8.03 16.18 -12.19
CA PHE A 88 -8.66 14.88 -12.05
C PHE A 88 -8.85 14.20 -13.41
N SER A 89 -8.57 12.90 -13.46
CA SER A 89 -8.84 12.06 -14.62
C SER A 89 -9.94 11.04 -14.29
N LYS A 90 -10.79 10.73 -15.26
CA LYS A 90 -11.74 9.62 -15.14
C LYS A 90 -11.13 8.26 -15.54
N SER A 91 -9.95 8.27 -16.16
CA SER A 91 -9.28 7.04 -16.60
C SER A 91 -8.55 6.37 -15.43
N ALA A 92 -8.95 5.15 -15.09
CA ALA A 92 -8.28 4.30 -14.10
C ALA A 92 -6.82 4.04 -14.50
N TRP A 93 -6.58 3.70 -15.77
CA TRP A 93 -5.25 3.49 -16.32
C TRP A 93 -4.31 4.68 -16.08
N LEU A 94 -4.80 5.93 -16.24
CA LEU A 94 -3.96 7.10 -15.97
C LEU A 94 -3.62 7.23 -14.49
N HIS A 95 -4.55 6.88 -13.58
CA HIS A 95 -4.24 6.86 -12.15
C HIS A 95 -3.21 5.79 -11.84
N ASP A 96 -3.33 4.60 -12.43
CA ASP A 96 -2.40 3.50 -12.22
C ASP A 96 -0.99 3.86 -12.67
N VAL A 97 -0.85 4.45 -13.87
CA VAL A 97 0.43 4.94 -14.40
C VAL A 97 1.03 6.02 -13.50
N VAL A 98 0.25 7.03 -13.10
CA VAL A 98 0.75 8.14 -12.29
C VAL A 98 1.17 7.68 -10.89
N ILE A 99 0.38 6.79 -10.28
CA ILE A 99 0.70 6.20 -8.98
C ILE A 99 1.95 5.33 -9.10
N GLY A 100 2.03 4.46 -10.11
CA GLY A 100 3.18 3.58 -10.33
C GLY A 100 4.47 4.36 -10.55
N LEU A 101 4.43 5.39 -11.40
CA LEU A 101 5.58 6.29 -11.61
C LEU A 101 5.99 7.01 -10.33
N PHE A 102 5.02 7.45 -9.52
CA PHE A 102 5.30 8.10 -8.24
C PHE A 102 5.99 7.15 -7.26
N ILE A 103 5.46 5.94 -7.08
CA ILE A 103 6.03 4.94 -6.16
C ILE A 103 7.42 4.52 -6.65
N ASN A 104 7.57 4.20 -7.93
CA ASN A 104 8.86 3.83 -8.51
C ASN A 104 9.91 4.92 -8.25
N ARG A 105 9.56 6.19 -8.45
CA ARG A 105 10.50 7.30 -8.26
C ARG A 105 10.84 7.58 -6.80
N TYR A 106 9.83 7.62 -5.91
CA TYR A 106 9.98 8.15 -4.55
C TYR A 106 10.13 7.08 -3.47
N GLU A 107 9.61 5.88 -3.68
CA GLU A 107 9.71 4.78 -2.72
C GLU A 107 10.78 3.79 -3.14
N PHE A 108 10.91 3.48 -4.43
CA PHE A 108 11.92 2.53 -4.95
C PHE A 108 13.17 3.19 -5.56
N GLY A 109 13.20 4.52 -5.64
CA GLY A 109 14.36 5.26 -6.17
C GLY A 109 14.68 5.02 -7.65
N LEU A 110 13.76 4.41 -8.40
CA LEU A 110 13.95 4.09 -9.82
C LEU A 110 13.92 5.35 -10.69
N PRO A 111 14.69 5.38 -11.79
CA PRO A 111 14.56 6.42 -12.80
C PRO A 111 13.20 6.32 -13.51
N ILE A 112 12.75 7.45 -14.06
CA ILE A 112 11.53 7.56 -14.89
C ILE A 112 11.91 7.39 -16.36
#